data_AF-A0A8T3VFH9-F1
#
_entry.id   AF-A0A8T3VFH9-F1
#
_cell.length_a   1.000
_cell.length_b   1.000
_cell.length_c   1.000
_cell.angle_alpha   90.00
_cell.angle_beta   90.00
_cell.angle_gamma   90.00
#
_symmetry.space_group_name_H-M   'P 1'
#
loop_
_entity.id
_entity.type
_entity.pdbx_description
1 polymer ?
#
loop_
_entity_poly.entity_id
_entity_poly.type
_entity_poly.pdbx_seq_one_letter_code
_entity_poly.pdbx_strand_id
1 'polypeptide(L)'
;MYQCILCTADPISSKRQLNINENEKLEFYIVFTQEDDADEKIKILEDIINNNKKLTNTDIEIIYLTVALFMKSELSKSELLLKISELTNQIQGLSNEELYEIKLFQKAYMKKFISDDDELKEEIEKMISLSDIESMKETFPKESLKIKEEGIELGMEKGIEKGMEKGIEKEWKKEWKKEWKKEN
;
A
#
# COMPACT_ATOMS: atom_id res chain seq x y z
N MET A 1 -3.78 16.26 -8.38
CA MET A 1 -3.74 14.98 -7.67
C MET A 1 -4.66 14.02 -8.40
N TYR A 2 -4.08 13.08 -9.13
CA TYR A 2 -4.85 12.00 -9.74
C TYR A 2 -5.28 11.04 -8.65
N GLN A 3 -6.54 10.60 -8.67
CA GLN A 3 -6.95 9.54 -7.76
C GLN A 3 -6.48 8.20 -8.34
N CYS A 4 -5.65 7.50 -7.60
CA CYS A 4 -5.13 6.21 -7.98
C CYS A 4 -5.72 5.13 -7.08
N ILE A 5 -6.20 4.05 -7.68
CA ILE A 5 -6.53 2.80 -7.00
C ILE A 5 -5.41 1.82 -7.29
N LEU A 6 -4.85 1.27 -6.23
CA LEU A 6 -3.77 0.31 -6.32
C LEU A 6 -4.37 -1.08 -6.43
N CYS A 7 -3.85 -1.88 -7.35
CA CYS A 7 -4.32 -3.24 -7.54
C CYS A 7 -3.15 -4.20 -7.61
N THR A 8 -3.22 -5.25 -6.80
CA THR A 8 -2.32 -6.41 -6.90
C THR A 8 -2.86 -7.46 -7.87
N ALA A 9 -4.03 -7.24 -8.47
CA ALA A 9 -4.57 -8.08 -9.53
C ALA A 9 -4.54 -7.32 -10.86
N ASP A 10 -4.11 -7.98 -11.93
CA ASP A 10 -4.00 -7.38 -13.26
C ASP A 10 -5.34 -6.73 -13.68
N PRO A 11 -5.37 -5.38 -13.84
CA PRO A 11 -6.58 -4.68 -14.20
C PRO A 11 -6.85 -4.79 -15.70
N ILE A 12 -8.07 -5.18 -16.05
CA ILE A 12 -8.55 -5.19 -17.45
C ILE A 12 -8.42 -3.79 -18.10
N SER A 13 -8.48 -2.71 -17.31
CA SER A 13 -8.30 -1.34 -17.79
C SER A 13 -7.66 -0.45 -16.72
N SER A 14 -6.69 0.38 -17.12
CA SER A 14 -5.95 1.28 -16.24
C SER A 14 -6.64 2.61 -15.96
N LYS A 15 -7.61 3.04 -16.76
CA LYS A 15 -8.45 4.22 -16.47
C LYS A 15 -9.88 3.79 -16.20
N ARG A 16 -10.49 4.29 -15.12
CA ARG A 16 -11.89 4.04 -14.76
C ARG A 16 -12.58 5.33 -14.30
N GLN A 17 -13.90 5.30 -14.35
CA GLN A 17 -14.75 6.38 -13.89
C GLN A 17 -15.87 5.80 -13.03
N LEU A 18 -16.08 6.38 -11.84
CA LEU A 18 -17.22 6.09 -10.98
C LEU A 18 -18.18 7.29 -11.05
N ASN A 19 -19.47 7.04 -11.26
CA ASN A 19 -20.48 8.08 -11.07
C ASN A 19 -20.87 8.07 -9.60
N ILE A 20 -20.59 9.16 -8.89
CA ILE A 20 -20.98 9.32 -7.48
C ILE A 20 -22.47 9.69 -7.41
N ASN A 21 -22.92 10.55 -8.33
CA ASN A 21 -24.33 10.93 -8.53
C ASN A 21 -24.53 11.42 -9.98
N GLU A 22 -25.70 11.98 -10.30
CA GLU A 22 -26.05 12.44 -11.66
C GLU A 22 -25.07 13.50 -12.21
N ASN A 23 -24.43 14.28 -11.34
CA ASN A 23 -23.60 15.42 -11.71
C ASN A 23 -22.11 15.22 -11.40
N GLU A 24 -21.75 14.25 -10.56
CA GLU A 24 -20.38 14.03 -10.10
C GLU A 24 -19.81 12.71 -10.60
N LYS A 25 -18.66 12.84 -11.28
CA LYS A 25 -17.90 11.76 -11.88
C LYS A 25 -16.49 11.77 -11.33
N LEU A 26 -16.07 10.63 -10.83
CA LEU A 26 -14.75 10.42 -10.26
C LEU A 26 -13.92 9.62 -11.26
N GLU A 27 -12.94 10.25 -11.90
CA GLU A 27 -11.96 9.53 -12.70
C GLU A 27 -10.79 9.09 -11.82
N PHE A 28 -10.41 7.82 -11.95
CA PHE A 28 -9.26 7.27 -11.26
C PHE A 28 -8.49 6.29 -12.13
N TYR A 29 -7.21 6.15 -11.82
CA TYR A 29 -6.31 5.21 -12.49
C TYR A 29 -6.12 3.96 -11.64
N ILE A 30 -6.14 2.79 -12.26
CA ILE A 30 -5.77 1.54 -11.62
C ILE A 30 -4.30 1.27 -11.94
N VAL A 31 -3.47 1.23 -10.90
CA VAL A 31 -2.03 0.91 -11.00
C VAL A 31 -1.83 -0.54 -10.59
N PHE A 32 -1.26 -1.35 -11.48
CA PHE A 32 -0.95 -2.75 -11.21
C PHE A 32 0.43 -2.88 -10.57
N THR A 33 0.47 -3.16 -9.27
CA THR A 33 1.72 -3.07 -8.49
C THR A 33 2.55 -4.35 -8.49
N GLN A 34 2.00 -5.51 -8.88
CA GLN A 34 2.75 -6.79 -8.79
C GLN A 34 3.84 -6.96 -9.86
N GLU A 35 3.82 -6.15 -10.91
CA GLU A 35 4.88 -6.17 -11.93
C GLU A 35 5.99 -5.16 -11.66
N ASP A 36 5.76 -4.22 -10.75
CA ASP A 36 6.75 -3.25 -10.34
C ASP A 36 7.75 -3.86 -9.35
N ASP A 37 8.98 -3.35 -9.42
CA ASP A 37 10.11 -3.71 -8.56
C ASP A 37 10.22 -2.69 -7.42
N ALA A 38 10.01 -3.15 -6.18
CA ALA A 38 10.08 -2.34 -4.98
C ALA A 38 11.51 -1.84 -4.72
N ASP A 39 12.52 -2.66 -5.02
CA ASP A 39 13.92 -2.40 -4.74
C ASP A 39 14.45 -1.26 -5.63
N GLU A 40 13.97 -1.17 -6.87
CA GLU A 40 14.20 -0.01 -7.73
C GLU A 40 13.58 1.27 -7.15
N LYS A 41 12.36 1.21 -6.60
CA LYS A 41 11.70 2.39 -6.02
C LYS A 41 12.36 2.83 -4.73
N ILE A 42 12.81 1.89 -3.91
CA ILE A 42 13.59 2.17 -2.69
C ILE A 42 14.85 2.95 -3.04
N LYS A 43 15.60 2.55 -4.09
CA LYS A 43 16.80 3.27 -4.52
C LYS A 43 16.51 4.72 -4.90
N ILE A 44 15.38 4.98 -5.57
CA ILE A 44 14.95 6.34 -5.90
C ILE A 44 14.71 7.16 -4.62
N LEU A 45 14.04 6.59 -3.63
CA LEU A 45 13.78 7.25 -2.34
C LEU A 45 15.07 7.50 -1.56
N GLU A 46 15.99 6.54 -1.55
CA GLU A 46 17.33 6.69 -0.96
C GLU A 46 18.12 7.82 -1.63
N ASP A 47 18.10 7.89 -2.96
CA ASP A 47 18.74 8.97 -3.70
C ASP A 47 18.17 10.35 -3.35
N ILE A 48 16.86 10.44 -3.11
CA ILE A 48 16.21 11.69 -2.67
C ILE A 48 16.78 12.11 -1.30
N ILE A 49 16.81 11.19 -0.33
CA ILE A 49 17.32 11.43 1.02
C ILE A 49 18.80 11.81 0.97
N ASN A 50 19.62 10.99 0.30
CA ASN A 50 21.08 11.15 0.23
C ASN A 50 21.50 12.48 -0.41
N ASN A 51 20.71 12.97 -1.37
CA ASN A 51 20.95 14.25 -2.02
C ASN A 51 20.26 15.44 -1.33
N ASN A 52 19.65 15.24 -0.14
CA ASN A 52 18.84 16.23 0.58
C ASN A 52 17.77 16.89 -0.32
N LYS A 53 17.24 16.14 -1.28
CA LYS A 53 16.15 16.60 -2.14
C LYS A 53 14.87 16.52 -1.34
N LYS A 54 14.03 17.54 -1.45
CA LYS A 54 12.67 17.48 -0.91
C LYS A 54 11.79 16.72 -1.89
N LEU A 55 10.88 15.91 -1.36
CA LEU A 55 9.74 15.46 -2.15
C LEU A 55 8.98 16.69 -2.64
N THR A 56 8.76 16.77 -3.94
CA THR A 56 7.91 17.80 -4.55
C THR A 56 6.58 17.16 -4.91
N ASN A 57 5.46 17.78 -4.49
CA ASN A 57 4.04 17.38 -4.54
C ASN A 57 3.47 16.82 -5.88
N THR A 58 4.14 15.89 -6.53
CA THR A 58 3.71 15.22 -7.76
C THR A 58 3.73 13.70 -7.55
N ASP A 59 2.97 13.28 -6.54
CA ASP A 59 2.21 12.04 -6.42
C ASP A 59 2.93 10.67 -6.50
N ILE A 60 4.02 10.44 -7.23
CA ILE A 60 4.51 9.06 -7.49
C ILE A 60 5.43 8.50 -6.39
N GLU A 61 6.28 9.33 -5.77
CA GLU A 61 7.21 8.85 -4.75
C GLU A 61 6.55 8.66 -3.37
N ILE A 62 5.57 9.49 -3.02
CA ILE A 62 4.73 9.30 -1.82
C ILE A 62 3.93 8.00 -1.98
N ILE A 63 3.43 7.73 -3.18
CA ILE A 63 2.82 6.44 -3.52
C ILE A 63 3.84 5.33 -3.23
N TYR A 64 5.10 5.40 -3.66
CA TYR A 64 6.09 4.34 -3.37
C TYR A 64 6.25 4.00 -1.88
N LEU A 65 6.20 4.98 -0.97
CA LEU A 65 6.25 4.73 0.48
C LEU A 65 5.09 3.89 1.03
N THR A 66 3.99 3.80 0.30
CA THR A 66 2.84 2.95 0.67
C THR A 66 2.76 1.70 -0.21
N VAL A 67 3.04 1.80 -1.51
CA VAL A 67 2.76 0.72 -2.46
C VAL A 67 3.88 -0.27 -2.64
N ALA A 68 5.13 0.11 -2.32
CA ALA A 68 6.29 -0.78 -2.41
C ALA A 68 6.06 -2.07 -1.60
N LEU A 69 5.32 -1.99 -0.50
CA LEU A 69 4.94 -3.13 0.35
C LEU A 69 4.15 -4.23 -0.40
N PHE A 70 3.58 -3.93 -1.55
CA PHE A 70 2.81 -4.87 -2.39
C PHE A 70 3.48 -5.20 -3.73
N MET A 71 4.69 -4.70 -3.96
CA MET A 71 5.50 -4.91 -5.17
C MET A 71 6.40 -6.15 -5.02
N LYS A 72 7.12 -6.53 -6.08
CA LYS A 72 8.14 -7.57 -6.00
C LYS A 72 9.39 -7.01 -5.32
N SER A 73 10.01 -7.79 -4.44
CA SER A 73 11.27 -7.43 -3.77
C SER A 73 12.05 -8.70 -3.44
N GLU A 74 13.37 -8.58 -3.37
CA GLU A 74 14.24 -9.61 -2.80
C GLU A 74 14.11 -9.68 -1.26
N LEU A 75 13.64 -8.60 -0.63
CA LEU A 75 13.41 -8.52 0.82
C LEU A 75 12.16 -9.29 1.23
N SER A 76 12.18 -9.86 2.44
CA SER A 76 10.96 -10.32 3.08
C SER A 76 10.00 -9.15 3.36
N LYS A 77 8.71 -9.45 3.59
CA LYS A 77 7.71 -8.41 3.86
C LYS A 77 8.03 -7.55 5.08
N SER A 78 8.64 -8.15 6.11
CA SER A 78 9.01 -7.46 7.33
C SER A 78 10.25 -6.59 7.15
N GLU A 79 11.29 -7.09 6.49
CA GLU A 79 12.47 -6.30 6.12
C GLU A 79 12.09 -5.11 5.21
N LEU A 80 11.22 -5.35 4.24
CA LEU A 80 10.72 -4.31 3.34
C LEU A 80 9.94 -3.24 4.10
N LEU A 81 9.07 -3.63 5.04
CA LEU A 81 8.34 -2.70 5.89
C LEU A 81 9.27 -1.89 6.79
N LEU A 82 10.29 -2.53 7.38
CA LEU A 82 11.29 -1.86 8.19
C LEU A 82 12.01 -0.80 7.36
N LYS A 83 12.53 -1.19 6.19
CA LYS A 83 13.25 -0.30 5.27
C LYS A 83 12.39 0.89 4.84
N ILE A 84 11.15 0.66 4.43
CA ILE A 84 10.23 1.73 4.03
C ILE A 84 9.89 2.65 5.22
N SER A 85 9.74 2.11 6.43
CA SER A 85 9.49 2.92 7.63
C SER A 85 10.67 3.83 7.98
N GLU A 86 11.91 3.34 7.84
CA GLU A 86 13.11 4.16 7.99
C GLU A 86 13.15 5.31 6.99
N LEU A 87 12.89 5.02 5.70
CA LEU A 87 12.89 6.04 4.65
C LEU A 87 11.82 7.11 4.90
N THR A 88 10.61 6.71 5.31
CA THR A 88 9.52 7.62 5.68
C THR A 88 9.95 8.62 6.76
N ASN A 89 10.73 8.18 7.76
CA ASN A 89 11.19 9.05 8.85
C ASN A 89 12.33 10.00 8.43
N GLN A 90 13.08 9.66 7.37
CA GLN A 90 14.22 10.45 6.91
C GLN A 90 13.85 11.46 5.80
N ILE A 91 12.80 11.16 5.05
CA ILE A 91 12.34 11.98 3.94
C ILE A 91 11.89 13.35 4.42
N GLN A 92 12.33 14.39 3.71
CA GLN A 92 11.93 15.76 3.93
C GLN A 92 10.87 16.21 2.90
N GLY A 93 9.96 17.07 3.33
CA GLY A 93 8.94 17.67 2.47
C GLY A 93 7.55 17.06 2.60
N LEU A 94 7.39 15.98 3.37
CA LEU A 94 6.07 15.47 3.76
C LEU A 94 5.38 16.44 4.72
N SER A 95 4.11 16.71 4.47
CA SER A 95 3.21 17.32 5.45
C SER A 95 2.92 16.35 6.60
N ASN A 96 2.45 16.89 7.75
CA ASN A 96 2.02 16.06 8.87
C ASN A 96 0.87 15.12 8.48
N GLU A 97 0.01 15.52 7.54
CA GLU A 97 -1.09 14.70 7.05
C GLU A 97 -0.58 13.52 6.21
N GLU A 98 0.32 13.77 5.26
CA GLU A 98 0.94 12.70 4.45
C GLU A 98 1.73 11.73 5.33
N LEU A 99 2.51 12.24 6.28
CA LEU A 99 3.28 11.41 7.21
C LEU A 99 2.35 10.55 8.08
N TYR A 100 1.25 11.13 8.57
CA TYR A 100 0.24 10.41 9.34
C TYR A 100 -0.41 9.29 8.50
N GLU A 101 -0.79 9.57 7.26
CA GLU A 101 -1.43 8.59 6.37
C GLU A 101 -0.49 7.43 6.02
N ILE A 102 0.77 7.70 5.69
CA ILE A 102 1.79 6.67 5.41
C ILE A 102 1.98 5.78 6.63
N LYS A 103 2.18 6.38 7.82
CA LYS A 103 2.39 5.64 9.07
C LYS A 103 1.16 4.83 9.48
N LEU A 104 -0.04 5.35 9.26
CA LEU A 104 -1.29 4.63 9.51
C LEU A 104 -1.41 3.41 8.58
N PHE A 105 -1.05 3.57 7.31
CA PHE A 105 -1.01 2.47 6.35
C PHE A 105 0.00 1.39 6.74
N GLN A 106 1.23 1.77 7.09
CA GLN A 106 2.27 0.86 7.57
C GLN A 106 1.81 0.05 8.79
N LYS A 107 1.14 0.71 9.74
CA LYS A 107 0.53 0.05 10.92
C LYS A 107 -0.53 -0.97 10.53
N ALA A 108 -1.43 -0.63 9.60
CA ALA A 108 -2.45 -1.56 9.11
C ALA A 108 -1.83 -2.75 8.37
N TYR A 109 -0.83 -2.50 7.52
CA TYR A 109 -0.09 -3.53 6.80
C TYR A 109 0.59 -4.50 7.77
N MET A 110 1.31 -3.97 8.76
CA MET A 110 1.99 -4.76 9.80
C MET A 110 1.01 -5.72 10.49
N LYS A 111 -0.11 -5.19 11.00
CA LYS A 111 -1.12 -6.01 11.70
C LYS A 111 -1.68 -7.15 10.83
N LYS A 112 -1.81 -6.93 9.53
CA LYS A 112 -2.48 -7.87 8.63
C LYS A 112 -1.55 -8.89 8.00
N PHE A 113 -0.30 -8.52 7.74
CA PHE A 113 0.62 -9.32 6.93
C PHE A 113 1.90 -9.77 7.66
N ILE A 114 2.19 -9.20 8.84
CA ILE A 114 3.36 -9.56 9.64
C ILE A 114 2.87 -10.26 10.91
N SER A 115 3.01 -11.59 10.95
CA SER A 115 2.43 -12.42 12.02
C SER A 115 3.43 -13.24 12.83
N ASP A 116 4.68 -13.39 12.37
CA ASP A 116 5.52 -14.53 12.78
C ASP A 116 6.86 -14.15 13.44
N ASP A 117 7.11 -12.86 13.73
CA ASP A 117 8.35 -12.39 14.36
C ASP A 117 8.08 -11.22 15.34
N ASP A 118 8.01 -11.53 16.63
CA ASP A 118 7.70 -10.54 17.68
C ASP A 118 8.81 -9.51 17.86
N GLU A 119 10.08 -9.88 17.69
CA GLU A 119 11.23 -8.98 17.88
C GLU A 119 11.29 -7.94 16.74
N LEU A 120 11.17 -8.42 15.50
CA LEU A 120 11.13 -7.55 14.33
C LEU A 120 9.87 -6.66 14.31
N LYS A 121 8.75 -7.17 14.82
CA LYS A 121 7.52 -6.39 14.97
C LYS A 121 7.69 -5.25 15.97
N GLU A 122 8.33 -5.48 17.11
CA GLU A 122 8.64 -4.40 18.05
C GLU A 122 9.53 -3.33 17.43
N GLU A 123 10.51 -3.72 16.62
CA GLU A 123 11.39 -2.79 15.90
C GLU A 123 10.59 -1.95 14.89
N ILE A 124 9.75 -2.60 14.09
CA ILE A 124 8.84 -1.93 13.14
C ILE A 124 7.88 -0.99 13.87
N GLU A 125 7.32 -1.38 15.01
CA GLU A 125 6.43 -0.53 15.82
C GLU A 125 7.14 0.73 16.34
N LYS A 126 8.40 0.60 16.74
CA LYS A 126 9.25 1.73 17.14
C LYS A 126 9.54 2.65 15.96
N MET A 127 9.85 2.10 14.78
CA MET A 127 10.13 2.87 13.56
C MET A 127 8.88 3.61 13.05
N ILE A 128 7.73 2.94 13.01
CA ILE A 128 6.45 3.59 12.68
C ILE A 128 6.15 4.71 13.68
N SER A 129 6.65 4.58 14.92
CA SER A 129 6.49 5.53 16.02
C SER A 129 5.00 5.74 16.31
N LEU A 130 4.37 4.71 16.89
CA LEU A 130 2.96 4.75 17.26
C LEU A 130 2.59 5.94 18.16
N SER A 131 3.54 6.43 18.97
CA SER A 131 3.38 7.66 19.76
C SER A 131 3.23 8.90 18.88
N ASP A 132 4.00 9.00 17.80
CA ASP A 132 3.86 10.12 16.86
C ASP A 132 2.50 10.09 16.19
N ILE A 133 2.05 8.90 15.76
CA ILE A 133 0.71 8.73 15.18
C ILE A 133 -0.35 9.25 16.16
N GLU A 134 -0.28 8.88 17.42
CA GLU A 134 -1.29 9.28 18.41
C GLU A 134 -1.27 10.78 18.68
N SER A 135 -0.08 11.39 18.79
CA SER A 135 0.04 12.85 18.93
C SER A 135 -0.45 13.60 17.67
N MET A 136 -0.21 13.04 16.48
CA MET A 136 -0.70 13.61 15.21
C MET A 136 -2.23 13.56 15.14
N LYS A 137 -2.89 12.52 15.66
CA LYS A 137 -4.36 12.42 15.69
C LYS A 137 -5.02 13.63 16.36
N GLU A 138 -4.42 14.16 17.42
CA GLU A 138 -4.98 15.32 18.13
C GLU A 138 -5.10 16.57 17.23
N THR A 139 -4.36 16.61 16.12
CA THR A 139 -4.34 17.73 15.18
C THR A 139 -5.41 17.63 14.08
N PHE A 140 -6.11 16.49 13.97
CA PHE A 140 -7.11 16.25 12.92
C PHE A 140 -8.54 16.17 13.49
N PRO A 141 -9.57 16.55 12.71
CA PRO A 141 -10.96 16.31 13.07
C PRO A 141 -11.23 14.81 13.26
N LYS A 142 -11.87 14.42 14.37
CA LYS A 142 -12.16 13.02 14.71
C LYS A 142 -12.89 12.26 13.59
N GLU A 143 -13.84 12.91 12.92
CA GLU A 143 -14.58 12.30 11.82
C GLU A 143 -13.68 11.94 10.63
N SER A 144 -12.72 12.81 10.31
CA SER A 144 -11.73 12.60 9.23
C SER A 144 -10.83 11.41 9.55
N LEU A 145 -10.33 11.34 10.79
CA LEU A 145 -9.51 10.22 11.26
C LEU A 145 -10.25 8.89 11.11
N LYS A 146 -11.50 8.84 11.59
CA LYS A 146 -12.31 7.63 11.52
C LYS A 146 -12.50 7.15 10.08
N ILE A 147 -12.84 8.06 9.16
CA ILE A 147 -13.01 7.74 7.74
C ILE A 147 -11.70 7.18 7.14
N LYS A 148 -10.55 7.76 7.48
CA LYS A 148 -9.25 7.30 6.98
C LYS A 148 -8.86 5.92 7.55
N GLU A 149 -8.98 5.74 8.86
CA GLU A 149 -8.66 4.46 9.53
C GLU A 149 -9.56 3.32 9.00
N GLU A 150 -10.88 3.54 8.99
CA GLU A 150 -11.84 2.55 8.47
C GLU A 150 -11.62 2.29 6.97
N GLY A 151 -11.33 3.33 6.18
CA GLY A 151 -11.08 3.22 4.75
C GLY A 151 -9.88 2.33 4.43
N ILE A 152 -8.77 2.49 5.16
CA ILE A 152 -7.56 1.67 4.99
C ILE A 152 -7.84 0.21 5.39
N GLU A 153 -8.43 -0.01 6.56
CA GLU A 153 -8.69 -1.37 7.07
C GLU A 153 -9.68 -2.13 6.17
N LEU A 154 -10.81 -1.52 5.82
CA LEU A 154 -11.81 -2.10 4.91
C LEU A 154 -11.25 -2.34 3.51
N GLY A 155 -10.41 -1.42 3.02
CA GLY A 155 -9.75 -1.55 1.73
C GLY A 155 -8.84 -2.78 1.67
N MET A 156 -8.01 -2.97 2.69
CA MET A 156 -7.14 -4.14 2.81
C MET A 156 -7.94 -5.44 2.95
N GLU A 157 -8.95 -5.46 3.81
CA GLU A 157 -9.78 -6.65 4.05
C GLU A 157 -10.48 -7.13 2.77
N LYS A 158 -11.21 -6.23 2.09
CA LYS A 158 -11.90 -6.55 0.83
C LYS A 158 -10.92 -6.91 -0.29
N GLY A 159 -9.73 -6.30 -0.30
CA GLY A 159 -8.66 -6.64 -1.23
C GLY A 159 -8.19 -8.08 -1.07
N ILE A 160 -7.98 -8.52 0.16
CA ILE A 160 -7.58 -9.89 0.49
C ILE A 160 -8.69 -10.89 0.12
N GLU A 161 -9.93 -10.64 0.53
CA GLU A 161 -11.08 -11.51 0.26
C GLU A 161 -11.23 -11.77 -1.25
N LYS A 162 -11.30 -10.70 -2.06
CA LYS A 162 -11.39 -10.82 -3.53
C LYS A 162 -10.17 -11.47 -4.16
N GLY A 163 -8.98 -11.25 -3.58
CA GLY A 163 -7.75 -11.90 -4.02
C GLY A 163 -7.82 -13.41 -3.83
N MET A 164 -8.30 -13.87 -2.67
CA MET A 164 -8.49 -15.28 -2.35
C MET A 164 -9.53 -15.95 -3.26
N GLU A 165 -10.70 -15.34 -3.45
CA GLU A 165 -11.75 -15.87 -4.34
C GLU A 165 -11.23 -16.10 -5.76
N LYS A 166 -10.56 -15.10 -6.35
CA LYS A 166 -9.96 -15.22 -7.69
C LYS A 166 -8.82 -16.24 -7.74
N GLY A 167 -8.07 -16.40 -6.66
CA GLY A 167 -7.03 -17.42 -6.53
C GLY A 167 -7.62 -18.83 -6.64
N ILE A 168 -8.63 -19.12 -5.81
CA ILE A 168 -9.35 -20.40 -5.79
C ILE A 168 -9.98 -20.68 -7.17
N GLU A 169 -10.64 -19.70 -7.79
CA GLU A 169 -11.25 -19.85 -9.11
C GLU A 169 -10.20 -20.19 -10.21
N LYS A 170 -9.03 -19.55 -10.17
CA LYS A 170 -7.93 -19.83 -11.09
C LYS A 170 -7.35 -21.23 -10.90
N GLU A 171 -7.21 -21.69 -9.66
CA GLU A 171 -6.73 -23.05 -9.35
C GLU A 171 -7.72 -24.11 -9.85
N TRP A 172 -9.02 -23.96 -9.55
CA TRP A 172 -10.06 -24.84 -10.07
C TRP A 172 -10.05 -24.93 -11.59
N LYS A 173 -9.94 -23.79 -12.31
CA LYS A 173 -9.82 -23.78 -13.78
C LYS A 173 -8.56 -24.51 -14.28
N LYS A 174 -7.45 -24.44 -13.56
CA LYS A 174 -6.21 -25.16 -13.91
C LYS A 174 -6.37 -26.67 -13.70
N GLU A 175 -7.00 -27.09 -12.61
CA GLU A 175 -7.28 -28.50 -12.32
C GLU A 175 -8.23 -29.10 -13.34
N TRP A 176 -9.36 -28.43 -13.62
CA TRP A 176 -10.31 -28.84 -14.66
C TRP A 176 -9.64 -29.01 -16.03
N LYS A 177 -8.77 -28.08 -16.43
CA LYS A 177 -8.00 -28.19 -17.68
C LYS A 177 -7.00 -29.36 -17.67
N LYS A 178 -6.45 -29.73 -16.52
CA LYS A 178 -5.56 -30.90 -16.39
C LYS A 178 -6.37 -32.20 -16.50
N GLU A 179 -7.54 -32.28 -15.88
CA GLU A 179 -8.43 -33.44 -15.95
C GLU A 179 -9.00 -33.65 -17.36
N TRP A 180 -9.49 -32.58 -17.99
CA TRP A 180 -10.01 -32.64 -19.36
C TRP A 180 -8.97 -33.14 -20.38
N LYS A 181 -7.69 -32.78 -20.20
CA LYS A 181 -6.55 -33.26 -21.00
C LYS A 181 -6.10 -34.70 -20.69
N LYS A 182 -6.54 -35.28 -19.56
CA LYS A 182 -6.31 -36.70 -19.25
C LYS A 182 -7.41 -37.57 -19.85
N GLU A 183 -8.61 -37.00 -20.00
CA GLU A 183 -9.81 -37.70 -20.49
C GLU A 183 -10.03 -37.55 -22.01
N ASN A 184 -9.30 -36.66 -22.69
CA ASN A 184 -9.32 -36.44 -24.15
C ASN A 184 -7.90 -36.28 -24.69
#